data_AF-A0A804NRD4-F1
#
_entry.id   AF-A0A804NRD4-F1
#
_cell.length_a   1.000
_cell.length_b   1.000
_cell.length_c   1.000
_cell.angle_alpha   90.00
_cell.angle_beta   90.00
_cell.angle_gamma   90.00
#
_symmetry.space_group_name_H-M   'P 1'
#
loop_
_entity.id
_entity.type
_entity.pdbx_description
1 polymer ?
#
loop_
_entity_poly.entity_id
_entity_poly.type
_entity_poly.pdbx_seq_one_letter_code
_entity_poly.pdbx_strand_id
1 'polypeptide(L)'
;MVGRRRVALDLCGVRHTSISKLATGLSGFIAQKRRTVCVFKLSEVRLGNCYRHGQCRRDVYDAICQAQRLIYIIGWSVFQTIHLLRDDHDDMALGDLLRRKSQEGVRVLLLVWDDPTSRRLRGIKMETGTIFTHHQKKVILDADAGNHRRKIVDFMGGLDLCGGRYDTPKHTLFRTLQTFHKEDYYNPIFAVEDARGPREPWHDLHSKIDGPEAYDVLKNFEERWLKASKRSAARKLSKLSRSHNDSLLWINKIPDIIAIDDEIYSNDDDPERWDVQIFRSIDSNSVKGFPKDPREATSKNLVCGKNELIDMSVHTSYVNAIRGAQHFIYIENQYFLGSSFNWDSHRDVGEHKNLLVPHDHLKFPKFRTVKYSTLQVLII
;
A
#
# COMPACT_ATOMS: atom_id res chain seq x y z
N MET A 1 23.56 -38.43 5.86
CA MET A 1 23.45 -37.40 6.91
C MET A 1 23.35 -36.03 6.24
N VAL A 2 22.13 -35.58 5.89
CA VAL A 2 21.92 -34.25 5.30
C VAL A 2 21.37 -33.36 6.41
N GLY A 3 22.24 -32.51 6.95
CA GLY A 3 21.95 -31.67 8.11
C GLY A 3 20.88 -30.62 7.81
N ARG A 4 19.76 -30.69 8.52
CA ARG A 4 18.78 -29.60 8.64
C ARG A 4 19.44 -28.45 9.42
N ARG A 5 19.94 -27.42 8.71
CA ARG A 5 20.18 -26.11 9.33
C ARG A 5 18.84 -25.39 9.48
N ARG A 6 18.18 -25.56 10.63
CA ARG A 6 17.23 -24.58 11.14
C ARG A 6 18.04 -23.32 11.50
N VAL A 7 17.99 -22.31 10.64
CA VAL A 7 18.31 -20.95 11.09
C VAL A 7 17.04 -20.47 11.79
N ALA A 8 17.03 -20.57 13.12
CA ALA A 8 16.03 -19.88 13.94
C ALA A 8 16.26 -18.37 13.77
N LEU A 9 15.52 -17.75 12.85
CA LEU A 9 15.35 -16.31 12.82
C LEU A 9 14.19 -15.99 13.78
N ASP A 10 14.51 -15.84 15.07
CA ASP A 10 13.72 -15.02 15.99
C ASP A 10 13.89 -13.54 15.58
N LEU A 11 13.37 -13.18 14.41
CA LEU A 11 13.30 -11.80 13.98
C LEU A 11 12.13 -11.15 14.71
N CYS A 12 12.40 -10.49 15.83
CA CYS A 12 11.45 -9.54 16.37
C CYS A 12 11.16 -8.50 15.27
N GLY A 13 9.94 -8.50 14.72
CA GLY A 13 9.47 -7.41 13.85
C GLY A 13 9.60 -6.04 14.54
N VAL A 14 9.35 -4.97 13.80
CA VAL A 14 9.45 -3.61 14.38
C VAL A 14 8.49 -3.51 15.56
N ARG A 15 9.04 -3.32 16.77
CA ARG A 15 8.22 -3.29 18.00
C ARG A 15 7.08 -2.28 17.83
N HIS A 16 5.85 -2.74 18.08
CA HIS A 16 4.58 -2.00 18.08
C HIS A 16 4.43 -0.90 17.01
N THR A 17 3.65 -1.11 15.96
CA THR A 17 3.18 0.02 15.15
C THR A 17 1.81 0.47 15.65
N SER A 18 1.32 1.61 15.17
CA SER A 18 0.00 2.10 15.59
C SER A 18 -1.16 1.27 15.06
N ILE A 19 -0.91 0.42 14.06
CA ILE A 19 -1.95 -0.39 13.41
C ILE A 19 -1.76 -1.89 13.57
N SER A 20 -0.51 -2.36 13.50
CA SER A 20 -0.11 -3.74 13.68
C SER A 20 0.59 -3.91 15.04
N LYS A 21 0.06 -4.84 15.85
CA LYS A 21 0.77 -5.31 17.05
C LYS A 21 1.51 -6.58 16.69
N LEU A 22 2.82 -6.64 16.95
CA LEU A 22 3.40 -7.93 17.31
C LEU A 22 2.76 -8.34 18.63
N ALA A 23 2.13 -9.52 18.66
CA ALA A 23 1.53 -10.05 19.88
C ALA A 23 2.66 -10.39 20.87
N THR A 24 2.80 -9.59 21.91
CA THR A 24 3.64 -9.90 23.08
C THR A 24 2.78 -10.66 24.09
N GLY A 25 2.86 -11.99 24.10
CA GLY A 25 2.30 -12.84 25.15
C GLY A 25 3.30 -13.05 26.29
N LEU A 26 2.80 -13.08 27.53
CA LEU A 26 3.57 -13.26 28.76
C LEU A 26 4.43 -14.54 28.74
N SER A 27 5.66 -14.44 29.28
CA SER A 27 6.75 -15.44 29.30
C SER A 27 7.57 -15.56 28.01
N GLY A 28 8.67 -14.79 27.94
CA GLY A 28 9.91 -15.16 27.22
C GLY A 28 9.88 -15.50 25.72
N PHE A 29 8.74 -15.50 25.05
CA PHE A 29 8.58 -15.95 23.67
C PHE A 29 7.74 -14.95 22.87
N ILE A 30 8.31 -14.46 21.77
CA ILE A 30 7.70 -13.48 20.87
C ILE A 30 7.15 -14.26 19.67
N ALA A 31 5.84 -14.42 19.60
CA ALA A 31 5.16 -15.09 18.49
C ALA A 31 4.66 -14.03 17.48
N GLN A 32 5.24 -14.05 16.29
CA GLN A 32 4.86 -13.24 15.14
C GLN A 32 3.63 -13.90 14.47
N LYS A 33 2.64 -13.12 14.04
CA LYS A 33 1.57 -13.64 13.17
C LYS A 33 2.16 -13.77 11.76
N ARG A 34 2.00 -14.95 11.17
CA ARG A 34 2.66 -15.36 9.92
C ARG A 34 1.58 -15.66 8.86
N ARG A 35 1.58 -15.12 7.62
CA ARG A 35 1.06 -15.71 6.34
C ARG A 35 1.37 -14.92 5.05
N THR A 36 1.10 -15.56 3.91
CA THR A 36 1.56 -15.28 2.54
C THR A 36 1.47 -13.82 2.06
N VAL A 37 2.62 -13.28 1.63
CA VAL A 37 2.72 -12.09 0.76
C VAL A 37 3.08 -12.56 -0.63
N CYS A 38 2.20 -12.34 -1.60
CA CYS A 38 2.62 -12.41 -3.00
C CYS A 38 3.13 -11.03 -3.39
N VAL A 39 4.45 -10.88 -3.51
CA VAL A 39 5.03 -9.68 -4.14
C VAL A 39 4.91 -9.83 -5.66
N PHE A 40 4.03 -9.04 -6.26
CA PHE A 40 3.97 -8.85 -7.70
C PHE A 40 5.14 -7.98 -8.10
N LYS A 41 6.26 -8.65 -8.35
CA LYS A 41 7.34 -8.05 -9.10
C LYS A 41 7.04 -8.23 -10.58
N LEU A 42 7.33 -7.20 -11.38
CA LEU A 42 7.61 -7.39 -12.81
C LEU A 42 8.89 -8.26 -13.05
N SER A 43 9.43 -8.94 -12.02
CA SER A 43 10.64 -9.78 -12.02
C SER A 43 10.85 -10.60 -10.71
N GLU A 44 10.63 -11.91 -10.71
CA GLU A 44 11.25 -12.90 -9.79
C GLU A 44 11.16 -12.78 -8.24
N VAL A 45 10.35 -13.66 -7.62
CA VAL A 45 10.36 -14.09 -6.19
C VAL A 45 10.05 -15.60 -6.08
N ARG A 46 11.08 -16.45 -5.96
CA ARG A 46 11.00 -17.92 -5.97
C ARG A 46 10.08 -18.53 -4.89
N LEU A 47 9.21 -19.45 -5.33
CA LEU A 47 8.62 -20.55 -4.55
C LEU A 47 8.70 -21.82 -5.43
N GLY A 48 9.25 -22.93 -4.91
CA GLY A 48 9.25 -24.29 -5.51
C GLY A 48 9.58 -24.46 -7.01
N ASN A 49 10.81 -24.92 -7.33
CA ASN A 49 11.38 -25.29 -8.64
C ASN A 49 11.20 -24.40 -9.90
N CYS A 50 10.21 -23.50 -9.97
CA CYS A 50 10.07 -22.47 -10.99
C CYS A 50 9.30 -21.27 -10.41
N TYR A 51 9.89 -20.08 -10.45
CA TYR A 51 9.15 -18.86 -10.14
C TYR A 51 8.01 -18.63 -11.14
N ARG A 52 6.85 -18.22 -10.65
CA ARG A 52 5.75 -17.71 -11.48
C ARG A 52 5.49 -16.25 -11.16
N HIS A 53 5.57 -15.41 -12.18
CA HIS A 53 5.17 -14.01 -12.06
C HIS A 53 3.66 -13.96 -11.79
N GLY A 54 3.26 -13.31 -10.70
CA GLY A 54 1.86 -12.96 -10.52
C GLY A 54 1.46 -11.87 -11.52
N GLN A 55 0.21 -11.88 -11.96
CA GLN A 55 -0.30 -10.92 -12.93
C GLN A 55 -1.10 -9.86 -12.20
N CYS A 56 -0.43 -8.88 -11.58
CA CYS A 56 -1.05 -7.93 -10.65
C CYS A 56 -2.42 -7.39 -11.09
N ARG A 57 -2.56 -6.94 -12.34
CA ARG A 57 -3.84 -6.41 -12.84
C ARG A 57 -4.92 -7.46 -13.04
N ARG A 58 -4.55 -8.66 -13.48
CA ARG A 58 -5.48 -9.80 -13.61
C ARG A 58 -5.92 -10.27 -12.24
N ASP A 59 -5.00 -10.43 -11.29
CA ASP A 59 -5.32 -10.81 -9.92
C ASP A 59 -6.25 -9.78 -9.24
N VAL A 60 -6.04 -8.47 -9.48
CA VAL A 60 -6.95 -7.41 -9.00
C VAL A 60 -8.32 -7.50 -9.69
N TYR A 61 -8.36 -7.70 -11.01
CA TYR A 61 -9.60 -7.84 -11.77
C TYR A 61 -10.43 -9.03 -11.28
N ASP A 62 -9.82 -10.21 -11.20
CA ASP A 62 -10.45 -11.46 -10.76
C ASP A 62 -10.97 -11.31 -9.33
N ALA A 63 -10.18 -10.68 -8.45
CA ALA A 63 -10.59 -10.43 -7.08
C ALA A 63 -11.79 -9.46 -6.98
N ILE A 64 -11.84 -8.39 -7.79
CA ILE A 64 -13.01 -7.50 -7.86
C ILE A 64 -14.25 -8.25 -8.37
N CYS A 65 -14.10 -9.07 -9.42
CA CYS A 65 -15.17 -9.90 -9.96
C CYS A 65 -15.75 -10.85 -8.91
N GLN A 66 -14.88 -11.50 -8.12
CA GLN A 66 -15.25 -12.50 -7.11
C GLN A 66 -15.75 -11.91 -5.78
N ALA A 67 -15.56 -10.62 -5.51
CA ALA A 67 -16.00 -9.98 -4.28
C ALA A 67 -17.53 -10.05 -4.12
N GLN A 68 -18.01 -10.30 -2.90
CA GLN A 68 -19.44 -10.45 -2.59
C GLN A 68 -19.91 -9.54 -1.47
N ARG A 69 -19.00 -8.95 -0.68
CA ARG A 69 -19.34 -8.13 0.50
C ARG A 69 -18.83 -6.71 0.36
N LEU A 70 -17.55 -6.50 0.08
CA LEU A 70 -16.92 -5.18 0.01
C LEU A 70 -15.81 -5.07 -1.04
N ILE A 71 -15.67 -3.88 -1.60
CA ILE A 71 -14.52 -3.45 -2.41
C ILE A 71 -14.15 -2.03 -1.97
N TYR A 72 -13.06 -1.89 -1.24
CA TYR A 72 -12.57 -0.62 -0.70
C TYR A 72 -11.27 -0.23 -1.40
N ILE A 73 -11.28 0.90 -2.11
CA ILE A 73 -10.13 1.35 -2.92
C ILE A 73 -9.56 2.64 -2.32
N ILE A 74 -8.24 2.68 -2.16
CA ILE A 74 -7.48 3.90 -1.87
C ILE A 74 -6.56 4.16 -3.05
N GLY A 75 -6.53 5.40 -3.55
CA GLY A 75 -5.57 5.77 -4.58
C GLY A 75 -5.13 7.22 -4.43
N TRP A 76 -3.91 7.52 -4.87
CA TRP A 76 -3.53 8.89 -5.18
C TRP A 76 -4.32 9.37 -6.41
N SER A 77 -4.51 8.47 -7.38
CA SER A 77 -5.36 8.69 -8.55
C SER A 77 -6.09 7.40 -8.93
N VAL A 78 -7.37 7.52 -9.30
CA VAL A 78 -8.19 6.40 -9.80
C VAL A 78 -8.97 6.86 -11.01
N PHE A 79 -8.79 6.19 -12.16
CA PHE A 79 -9.48 6.53 -13.40
C PHE A 79 -10.52 5.46 -13.70
N GLN A 80 -11.79 5.87 -13.85
CA GLN A 80 -12.89 4.94 -14.12
C GLN A 80 -12.81 4.28 -15.50
N THR A 81 -12.06 4.86 -16.44
CA THR A 81 -11.98 4.43 -17.84
C THR A 81 -10.89 3.40 -18.11
N ILE A 82 -10.04 3.07 -17.12
CA ILE A 82 -8.97 2.11 -17.35
C ILE A 82 -9.52 0.70 -17.48
N HIS A 83 -8.87 -0.07 -18.33
CA HIS A 83 -9.04 -1.51 -18.49
C HIS A 83 -7.93 -2.23 -17.72
N LEU A 84 -8.30 -3.19 -16.86
CA LEU A 84 -7.33 -3.95 -16.06
C LEU A 84 -6.70 -5.06 -16.90
N LEU A 85 -7.52 -5.74 -17.71
CA LEU A 85 -7.07 -6.69 -18.71
C LEU A 85 -6.99 -5.98 -20.07
N ARG A 86 -5.98 -6.28 -20.88
CA ARG A 86 -5.85 -5.71 -22.24
C ARG A 86 -5.70 -6.75 -23.34
N ASP A 87 -5.48 -7.99 -22.93
CA ASP A 87 -5.35 -9.20 -23.72
C ASP A 87 -6.64 -10.03 -23.76
N ASP A 88 -7.70 -9.58 -23.06
CA ASP A 88 -8.96 -10.29 -22.91
C ASP A 88 -10.11 -9.51 -23.57
N HIS A 89 -10.95 -10.20 -24.32
CA HIS A 89 -12.05 -9.58 -25.08
C HIS A 89 -13.27 -9.27 -24.20
N ASP A 90 -13.37 -9.90 -23.03
CA ASP A 90 -14.51 -9.74 -22.11
C ASP A 90 -14.26 -8.71 -20.98
N ASP A 91 -13.15 -7.97 -21.05
CA ASP A 91 -12.83 -6.92 -20.08
C ASP A 91 -13.78 -5.72 -20.18
N MET A 92 -13.96 -5.00 -19.07
CA MET A 92 -14.71 -3.75 -19.03
C MET A 92 -13.95 -2.67 -18.27
N ALA A 93 -14.30 -1.42 -18.51
CA ALA A 93 -13.73 -0.30 -17.79
C ALA A 93 -13.96 -0.46 -16.27
N LEU A 94 -12.95 -0.11 -15.47
CA LEU A 94 -12.97 -0.24 -14.00
C LEU A 94 -14.23 0.38 -13.37
N GLY A 95 -14.68 1.52 -13.88
CA GLY A 95 -15.90 2.19 -13.42
C GLY A 95 -17.16 1.36 -13.61
N ASP A 96 -17.29 0.67 -14.75
CA ASP A 96 -18.43 -0.19 -15.06
C ASP A 96 -18.39 -1.48 -14.24
N LEU A 97 -17.20 -2.05 -14.05
CA LEU A 97 -17.00 -3.20 -13.18
C LEU A 97 -17.42 -2.88 -11.74
N LEU A 98 -16.92 -1.78 -11.17
CA LEU A 98 -17.28 -1.35 -9.81
C LEU A 98 -18.77 -1.01 -9.69
N ARG A 99 -19.37 -0.39 -10.71
CA ARG A 99 -20.81 -0.13 -10.76
C ARG A 99 -21.62 -1.43 -10.74
N ARG A 100 -21.24 -2.42 -11.54
CA ARG A 100 -21.88 -3.75 -11.58
C ARG A 100 -21.83 -4.42 -10.21
N LYS A 101 -20.65 -4.49 -9.57
CA LYS A 101 -20.51 -5.05 -8.22
C LYS A 101 -21.37 -4.31 -7.19
N SER A 102 -21.45 -2.98 -7.28
CA SER A 102 -22.33 -2.20 -6.42
C SER A 102 -23.82 -2.52 -6.63
N GLN A 103 -24.25 -2.81 -7.86
CA GLN A 103 -25.63 -3.19 -8.18
C GLN A 103 -25.96 -4.61 -7.70
N GLU A 104 -24.97 -5.51 -7.64
CA GLU A 104 -25.07 -6.84 -7.02
C GLU A 104 -25.13 -6.79 -5.49
N GLY A 105 -25.04 -5.60 -4.89
CA GLY A 105 -25.11 -5.41 -3.44
C GLY A 105 -23.75 -5.37 -2.72
N VAL A 106 -22.64 -5.47 -3.45
CA VAL A 106 -21.29 -5.33 -2.87
C VAL A 106 -21.06 -3.88 -2.44
N ARG A 107 -20.55 -3.68 -1.21
CA ARG A 107 -20.25 -2.33 -0.71
C ARG A 107 -18.97 -1.79 -1.35
N VAL A 108 -19.11 -0.89 -2.31
CA VAL A 108 -17.96 -0.24 -2.98
C VAL A 108 -17.69 1.14 -2.37
N LEU A 109 -16.49 1.37 -1.82
CA LEU A 109 -16.06 2.66 -1.26
C LEU A 109 -14.71 3.09 -1.82
N LEU A 110 -14.58 4.36 -2.21
CA LEU A 110 -13.33 4.91 -2.77
C LEU A 110 -12.82 6.09 -1.93
N LEU A 111 -11.55 6.04 -1.52
CA LEU A 111 -10.78 7.15 -0.95
C LEU A 111 -9.70 7.60 -1.94
N VAL A 112 -10.09 8.51 -2.84
CA VAL A 112 -9.18 9.13 -3.82
C VAL A 112 -8.70 10.49 -3.29
N TRP A 113 -7.43 10.82 -3.50
CA TRP A 113 -6.92 12.14 -3.15
C TRP A 113 -7.60 13.24 -4.00
N ASP A 114 -8.12 14.25 -3.32
CA ASP A 114 -8.76 15.43 -3.93
C ASP A 114 -7.67 16.43 -4.27
N ASP A 115 -7.11 16.32 -5.49
CA ASP A 115 -6.06 17.21 -5.99
C ASP A 115 -6.54 18.67 -5.92
N PRO A 116 -5.97 19.49 -5.02
CA PRO A 116 -6.40 20.86 -4.85
C PRO A 116 -6.12 21.73 -6.08
N THR A 117 -5.15 21.36 -6.93
CA THR A 117 -4.84 22.09 -8.16
C THR A 117 -5.92 21.91 -9.23
N SER A 118 -6.67 20.80 -9.21
CA SER A 118 -7.87 20.63 -10.04
C SER A 118 -8.94 21.68 -9.74
N ARG A 119 -8.91 22.28 -8.53
CA ARG A 119 -9.80 23.38 -8.12
C ARG A 119 -9.28 24.75 -8.57
N ARG A 120 -7.99 24.86 -8.94
CA ARG A 120 -7.42 26.07 -9.55
C ARG A 120 -8.06 26.35 -10.90
N LEU A 121 -8.39 25.31 -11.66
CA LEU A 121 -9.21 25.40 -12.89
C LEU A 121 -10.64 25.90 -12.62
N ARG A 122 -11.12 25.83 -11.37
CA ARG A 122 -12.42 26.35 -10.92
C ARG A 122 -12.33 27.70 -10.19
N GLY A 123 -11.23 28.44 -10.37
CA GLY A 123 -11.09 29.81 -9.85
C GLY A 123 -10.87 29.94 -8.33
N ILE A 124 -10.71 28.82 -7.61
CA ILE A 124 -10.39 28.85 -6.18
C ILE A 124 -8.87 28.99 -6.01
N LYS A 125 -8.42 30.17 -5.58
CA LYS A 125 -7.02 30.39 -5.18
C LYS A 125 -6.69 29.47 -4.01
N MET A 126 -5.67 28.63 -4.18
CA MET A 126 -5.10 27.89 -3.07
C MET A 126 -4.20 28.81 -2.25
N GLU A 127 -4.60 29.07 -1.02
CA GLU A 127 -3.64 29.36 0.03
C GLU A 127 -2.82 28.08 0.27
N THR A 128 -1.52 28.26 0.42
CA THR A 128 -0.37 27.39 0.77
C THR A 128 -0.57 26.11 1.62
N GLY A 129 -1.79 25.68 1.93
CA GLY A 129 -2.13 24.68 2.94
C GLY A 129 -2.18 23.21 2.51
N THR A 130 -1.94 22.84 1.24
CA THR A 130 -1.91 21.42 0.81
C THR A 130 -0.69 21.13 -0.06
N ILE A 131 0.49 21.19 0.56
CA ILE A 131 1.75 20.79 -0.08
C ILE A 131 1.95 19.26 -0.11
N PHE A 132 1.12 18.50 0.63
CA PHE A 132 1.20 17.04 0.74
C PHE A 132 -0.03 16.35 0.16
N THR A 133 0.15 15.10 -0.28
CA THR A 133 -0.89 14.29 -0.92
C THR A 133 -1.21 13.04 -0.10
N HIS A 134 -2.40 12.48 -0.30
CA HIS A 134 -2.69 11.12 0.18
C HIS A 134 -2.19 10.11 -0.85
N HIS A 135 -1.06 9.45 -0.55
CA HIS A 135 -0.31 8.68 -1.55
C HIS A 135 -0.42 7.15 -1.42
N GLN A 136 -1.30 6.65 -0.54
CA GLN A 136 -1.55 5.22 -0.35
C GLN A 136 -2.33 4.65 -1.55
N LYS A 137 -2.01 3.41 -1.97
CA LYS A 137 -2.61 2.73 -3.13
C LYS A 137 -2.98 1.31 -2.71
N LYS A 138 -4.29 1.07 -2.57
CA LYS A 138 -4.82 -0.13 -1.95
C LYS A 138 -6.11 -0.59 -2.60
N VAL A 139 -6.31 -1.90 -2.70
CA VAL A 139 -7.59 -2.53 -3.04
C VAL A 139 -7.87 -3.61 -2.01
N ILE A 140 -8.82 -3.35 -1.13
CA ILE A 140 -9.23 -4.25 -0.04
C ILE A 140 -10.56 -4.86 -0.41
N LEU A 141 -10.68 -6.19 -0.35
CA LEU A 141 -11.90 -6.89 -0.72
C LEU A 141 -12.06 -8.20 0.05
N ASP A 142 -13.26 -8.75 0.03
CA ASP A 142 -13.52 -10.11 0.47
C ASP A 142 -13.28 -11.10 -0.68
N ALA A 143 -12.51 -12.16 -0.41
CA ALA A 143 -12.23 -13.24 -1.35
C ALA A 143 -12.77 -14.57 -0.82
N ASP A 144 -12.94 -15.55 -1.71
CA ASP A 144 -13.31 -16.91 -1.32
C ASP A 144 -12.23 -17.54 -0.41
N ALA A 145 -12.69 -18.15 0.69
CA ALA A 145 -11.84 -18.90 1.61
C ALA A 145 -12.16 -20.40 1.59
N GLY A 146 -13.02 -20.86 0.67
CA GLY A 146 -13.57 -22.20 0.65
C GLY A 146 -14.71 -22.38 1.66
N ASN A 147 -15.41 -23.51 1.57
CA ASN A 147 -16.46 -23.90 2.53
C ASN A 147 -17.56 -22.84 2.75
N HIS A 148 -17.94 -22.09 1.70
CA HIS A 148 -18.89 -20.96 1.78
C HIS A 148 -18.46 -19.84 2.75
N ARG A 149 -17.17 -19.79 3.08
CA ARG A 149 -16.55 -18.75 3.89
C ARG A 149 -15.79 -17.77 2.99
N ARG A 150 -15.61 -16.57 3.51
CA ARG A 150 -14.89 -15.48 2.86
C ARG A 150 -13.80 -14.95 3.78
N LYS A 151 -12.76 -14.36 3.22
CA LYS A 151 -11.65 -13.76 3.97
C LYS A 151 -11.34 -12.39 3.39
N ILE A 152 -10.76 -11.50 4.20
CA ILE A 152 -10.26 -10.23 3.68
C ILE A 152 -8.90 -10.44 3.01
N VAL A 153 -8.73 -9.87 1.82
CA VAL A 153 -7.45 -9.76 1.12
C VAL A 153 -7.22 -8.30 0.74
N ASP A 154 -5.96 -7.93 0.58
CA ASP A 154 -5.56 -6.58 0.17
C ASP A 154 -4.54 -6.64 -0.96
N PHE A 155 -4.60 -5.67 -1.87
CA PHE A 155 -3.55 -5.38 -2.82
C PHE A 155 -2.94 -4.01 -2.47
N MET A 156 -1.63 -3.93 -2.23
CA MET A 156 -0.96 -2.66 -1.95
C MET A 156 0.45 -2.55 -2.55
N GLY A 157 0.86 -1.33 -2.91
CA GLY A 157 2.18 -1.04 -3.48
C GLY A 157 2.26 0.32 -4.17
N GLY A 158 3.03 0.41 -5.26
CA GLY A 158 3.26 1.65 -6.02
C GLY A 158 2.27 1.92 -7.16
N LEU A 159 1.56 0.90 -7.62
CA LEU A 159 0.58 1.01 -8.72
C LEU A 159 -0.76 1.63 -8.29
N ASP A 160 -1.09 2.80 -8.85
CA ASP A 160 -2.44 3.36 -8.83
C ASP A 160 -3.31 2.70 -9.91
N LEU A 161 -4.63 2.66 -9.67
CA LEU A 161 -5.63 2.27 -10.67
C LEU A 161 -5.96 3.43 -11.63
N CYS A 162 -4.95 3.94 -12.33
CA CYS A 162 -5.09 5.05 -13.29
C CYS A 162 -4.29 4.82 -14.59
N GLY A 163 -4.41 5.76 -15.53
CA GLY A 163 -3.77 5.68 -16.85
C GLY A 163 -2.24 5.74 -16.79
N GLY A 164 -1.57 5.13 -17.77
CA GLY A 164 -0.12 5.04 -17.90
C GLY A 164 0.55 3.95 -17.07
N ARG A 165 -0.16 3.33 -16.13
CA ARG A 165 0.38 2.34 -15.17
C ARG A 165 0.33 0.90 -15.70
N TYR A 166 -0.26 0.65 -16.86
CA TYR A 166 -0.22 -0.68 -17.47
C TYR A 166 1.11 -0.83 -18.19
N ASP A 167 1.83 -1.89 -17.85
CA ASP A 167 3.02 -2.30 -18.56
C ASP A 167 3.32 -3.78 -18.31
N THR A 168 4.28 -4.30 -19.06
CA THR A 168 4.87 -5.63 -18.89
C THR A 168 6.38 -5.47 -18.72
N PRO A 169 7.10 -6.52 -18.26
CA PRO A 169 8.55 -6.44 -18.10
C PRO A 169 9.31 -6.15 -19.42
N LYS A 170 8.63 -6.22 -20.58
CA LYS A 170 9.19 -5.88 -21.89
C LYS A 170 9.37 -4.38 -22.09
N HIS A 171 8.67 -3.52 -21.33
CA HIS A 171 8.80 -2.05 -21.34
C HIS A 171 8.94 -1.44 -22.75
N THR A 172 8.07 -1.85 -23.68
CA THR A 172 8.22 -1.47 -25.09
C THR A 172 7.94 0.01 -25.29
N LEU A 173 8.86 0.73 -25.93
CA LEU A 173 8.72 2.17 -26.19
C LEU A 173 7.72 2.49 -27.32
N PHE A 174 7.68 1.66 -28.37
CA PHE A 174 6.96 1.94 -29.62
C PHE A 174 5.96 0.86 -30.05
N ARG A 175 6.22 -0.42 -29.69
CA ARG A 175 5.52 -1.58 -30.27
C ARG A 175 4.05 -1.71 -29.88
N THR A 176 3.65 -1.07 -28.78
CA THR A 176 2.31 -1.21 -28.18
C THR A 176 1.47 0.05 -28.30
N LEU A 177 1.98 1.10 -28.98
CA LEU A 177 1.29 2.38 -29.17
C LEU A 177 0.02 2.27 -30.03
N GLN A 178 -0.08 1.25 -30.88
CA GLN A 178 -1.27 0.98 -31.70
C GLN A 178 -2.12 -0.17 -31.14
N THR A 179 -1.74 -0.74 -29.99
CA THR A 179 -2.45 -1.82 -29.31
C THR A 179 -2.78 -1.41 -27.88
N PHE A 180 -2.12 -2.00 -26.89
CA PHE A 180 -2.44 -1.84 -25.47
C PHE A 180 -2.31 -0.40 -24.97
N HIS A 181 -1.48 0.45 -25.58
CA HIS A 181 -1.23 1.83 -25.12
C HIS A 181 -1.82 2.89 -26.05
N LYS A 182 -2.67 2.51 -27.00
CA LYS A 182 -3.28 3.47 -27.93
C LYS A 182 -4.11 4.53 -27.21
N GLU A 183 -4.98 4.09 -26.30
CA GLU A 183 -5.84 4.96 -25.48
C GLU A 183 -5.30 5.17 -24.05
N ASP A 184 -4.03 4.79 -23.83
CA ASP A 184 -3.34 4.87 -22.53
C ASP A 184 -1.88 5.27 -22.73
N TYR A 185 -1.63 6.17 -23.69
CA TYR A 185 -0.32 6.77 -23.88
C TYR A 185 0.03 7.61 -22.66
N TYR A 186 1.25 7.46 -22.16
CA TYR A 186 1.73 8.22 -21.02
C TYR A 186 3.20 8.58 -21.22
N ASN A 187 3.49 9.86 -21.30
CA ASN A 187 4.84 10.41 -21.25
C ASN A 187 4.79 11.90 -20.84
N PRO A 188 4.83 12.20 -19.54
CA PRO A 188 4.71 13.58 -19.06
C PRO A 188 6.00 14.40 -19.22
N ILE A 189 7.09 13.81 -19.72
CA ILE A 189 8.37 14.48 -19.91
C ILE A 189 8.33 15.44 -21.10
N PHE A 190 7.54 15.11 -22.13
CA PHE A 190 7.35 15.95 -23.31
C PHE A 190 6.10 16.81 -23.15
N ALA A 191 6.19 18.08 -23.58
CA ALA A 191 5.07 19.02 -23.51
C ALA A 191 3.92 18.69 -24.50
N VAL A 192 4.22 17.92 -25.55
CA VAL A 192 3.26 17.53 -26.58
C VAL A 192 3.29 16.01 -26.69
N GLU A 193 2.12 15.39 -26.62
CA GLU A 193 1.97 13.96 -26.86
C GLU A 193 2.20 13.66 -28.35
N ASP A 194 3.16 12.79 -28.64
CA ASP A 194 3.35 12.21 -29.97
C ASP A 194 2.89 10.76 -29.94
N ALA A 195 1.79 10.46 -30.65
CA ALA A 195 1.24 9.10 -30.75
C ALA A 195 2.22 8.10 -31.40
N ARG A 196 3.32 8.58 -32.01
CA ARG A 196 4.43 7.77 -32.54
C ARG A 196 5.46 7.41 -31.47
N GLY A 197 5.37 7.99 -30.28
CA GLY A 197 6.20 7.68 -29.12
C GLY A 197 7.48 8.50 -28.97
N PRO A 198 8.37 8.09 -28.05
CA PRO A 198 8.22 6.93 -27.16
C PRO A 198 7.19 7.20 -26.06
N ARG A 199 6.46 6.17 -25.61
CA ARG A 199 5.79 6.25 -24.30
C ARG A 199 6.85 6.16 -23.19
N GLU A 200 6.54 6.62 -21.99
CA GLU A 200 7.28 6.27 -20.76
C GLU A 200 6.77 4.90 -20.29
N PRO A 201 7.61 3.83 -20.34
CA PRO A 201 7.26 2.56 -19.72
C PRO A 201 7.17 2.72 -18.21
N TRP A 202 6.33 1.92 -17.56
CA TRP A 202 6.06 2.02 -16.13
C TRP A 202 6.54 0.78 -15.40
N HIS A 203 7.69 0.87 -14.73
CA HIS A 203 8.22 -0.18 -13.87
C HIS A 203 7.78 0.10 -12.42
N ASP A 204 7.17 -0.90 -11.78
CA ASP A 204 6.63 -0.74 -10.43
C ASP A 204 6.45 -2.08 -9.72
N LEU A 205 6.18 -2.01 -8.41
CA LEU A 205 5.93 -3.16 -7.55
C LEU A 205 4.58 -3.04 -6.85
N HIS A 206 3.92 -4.18 -6.70
CA HIS A 206 2.69 -4.30 -5.92
C HIS A 206 2.69 -5.62 -5.17
N SER A 207 1.81 -5.79 -4.20
CA SER A 207 1.69 -7.04 -3.45
C SER A 207 0.25 -7.38 -3.18
N LYS A 208 -0.04 -8.67 -3.04
CA LYS A 208 -1.28 -9.18 -2.45
C LYS A 208 -0.96 -9.72 -1.06
N ILE A 209 -1.74 -9.28 -0.08
CA ILE A 209 -1.72 -9.76 1.29
C ILE A 209 -2.93 -10.66 1.47
N ASP A 210 -2.68 -11.94 1.74
CA ASP A 210 -3.68 -12.96 2.00
C ASP A 210 -3.42 -13.58 3.37
N GLY A 211 -3.95 -12.91 4.40
CA GLY A 211 -3.63 -13.20 5.79
C GLY A 211 -4.29 -12.21 6.76
N PRO A 212 -4.13 -12.41 8.07
CA PRO A 212 -4.70 -11.53 9.09
C PRO A 212 -4.23 -10.07 8.95
N GLU A 213 -3.08 -9.81 8.33
CA GLU A 213 -2.55 -8.47 8.09
C GLU A 213 -3.40 -7.66 7.08
N ALA A 214 -4.23 -8.32 6.26
CA ALA A 214 -5.21 -7.64 5.42
C ALA A 214 -6.26 -6.88 6.28
N TYR A 215 -6.52 -7.33 7.51
CA TYR A 215 -7.42 -6.65 8.45
C TYR A 215 -6.75 -5.40 9.05
N ASP A 216 -5.42 -5.39 9.22
CA ASP A 216 -4.70 -4.17 9.59
C ASP A 216 -4.78 -3.15 8.44
N VAL A 217 -4.70 -3.60 7.20
CA VAL A 217 -4.88 -2.72 6.04
C VAL A 217 -6.32 -2.18 5.94
N LEU A 218 -7.32 -3.03 6.19
CA LEU A 218 -8.72 -2.64 6.30
C LEU A 218 -8.95 -1.60 7.41
N LYS A 219 -8.38 -1.81 8.60
CA LYS A 219 -8.44 -0.85 9.69
C LYS A 219 -7.85 0.51 9.29
N ASN A 220 -6.77 0.54 8.50
CA ASN A 220 -6.23 1.80 7.98
C ASN A 220 -7.25 2.50 7.07
N PHE A 221 -7.94 1.76 6.21
CA PHE A 221 -9.02 2.31 5.40
C PHE A 221 -10.14 2.88 6.27
N GLU A 222 -10.63 2.13 7.25
CA GLU A 222 -11.73 2.53 8.14
C GLU A 222 -11.38 3.80 8.93
N GLU A 223 -10.19 3.85 9.53
CA GLU A 223 -9.70 5.01 10.29
C GLU A 223 -9.64 6.27 9.40
N ARG A 224 -9.18 6.14 8.15
CA ARG A 224 -9.14 7.23 7.17
C ARG A 224 -10.54 7.62 6.70
N TRP A 225 -11.40 6.63 6.39
CA TRP A 225 -12.78 6.85 5.95
C TRP A 225 -13.56 7.63 7.00
N LEU A 226 -13.44 7.24 8.27
CA LEU A 226 -14.10 7.94 9.38
C LEU A 226 -13.61 9.37 9.57
N LYS A 227 -12.33 9.67 9.29
CA LYS A 227 -11.80 11.04 9.32
C LYS A 227 -12.30 11.86 8.13
N ALA A 228 -12.26 11.30 6.93
CA ALA A 228 -12.65 11.98 5.69
C ALA A 228 -14.17 12.24 5.61
N SER A 229 -14.99 11.24 5.97
CA SER A 229 -16.46 11.35 5.99
C SER A 229 -16.95 12.39 6.99
N LYS A 230 -16.32 12.51 8.17
CA LYS A 230 -16.65 13.57 9.14
C LYS A 230 -16.40 14.98 8.57
N ARG A 231 -15.33 15.15 7.77
CA ARG A 231 -15.06 16.43 7.07
C ARG A 231 -16.07 16.72 5.96
N SER A 232 -16.63 15.70 5.34
CA SER A 232 -17.71 15.85 4.33
C SER A 232 -19.05 16.19 5.00
N ALA A 233 -19.38 15.48 6.10
CA ALA A 233 -20.57 15.73 6.89
C ALA A 233 -20.56 17.12 7.54
N ALA A 234 -19.41 17.62 8.01
CA ALA A 234 -19.31 18.98 8.55
C ALA A 234 -19.47 20.07 7.47
N ARG A 235 -19.14 19.77 6.21
CA ARG A 235 -19.33 20.69 5.07
C ARG A 235 -20.77 20.77 4.60
N LYS A 236 -21.53 19.68 4.74
CA LYS A 236 -22.98 19.69 4.52
C LYS A 236 -23.64 20.21 5.80
N LEU A 237 -24.31 21.36 5.75
CA LEU A 237 -24.99 21.99 6.89
C LEU A 237 -26.08 21.14 7.59
N SER A 238 -26.21 19.84 7.30
CA SER A 238 -27.16 18.92 7.92
C SER A 238 -26.65 18.44 9.29
N LYS A 239 -26.85 19.26 10.33
CA LYS A 239 -26.68 18.88 11.76
C LYS A 239 -27.62 17.75 12.23
N LEU A 240 -28.53 17.26 11.38
CA LEU A 240 -29.58 16.32 11.77
C LEU A 240 -29.30 14.82 11.55
N SER A 241 -28.17 14.43 10.94
CA SER A 241 -27.84 13.01 10.79
C SER A 241 -26.64 12.64 11.68
N ARG A 242 -26.92 12.30 12.94
CA ARG A 242 -26.01 11.49 13.78
C ARG A 242 -26.04 10.01 13.38
N SER A 243 -26.42 9.72 12.13
CA SER A 243 -26.44 8.36 11.62
C SER A 243 -25.03 7.79 11.73
N HIS A 244 -24.93 6.68 12.46
CA HIS A 244 -23.81 5.78 12.42
C HIS A 244 -23.32 5.68 10.97
N ASN A 245 -22.00 5.70 10.72
CA ASN A 245 -21.48 5.75 9.35
C ASN A 245 -21.77 4.43 8.62
N ASP A 246 -22.99 4.32 8.11
CA ASP A 246 -23.63 3.12 7.51
C ASP A 246 -22.96 2.69 6.19
N SER A 247 -21.97 3.46 5.75
CA SER A 247 -21.13 3.10 4.62
C SER A 247 -20.19 1.93 4.93
N LEU A 248 -19.60 1.89 6.13
CA LEU A 248 -18.62 0.86 6.48
C LEU A 248 -19.34 -0.39 6.97
N LEU A 249 -18.95 -1.55 6.42
CA LEU A 249 -19.47 -2.82 6.90
C LEU A 249 -18.83 -3.18 8.24
N TRP A 250 -19.64 -3.71 9.15
CA TRP A 250 -19.15 -4.28 10.40
C TRP A 250 -18.67 -5.70 10.17
N ILE A 251 -17.41 -5.83 9.72
CA ILE A 251 -16.83 -7.12 9.27
C ILE A 251 -16.96 -8.22 10.32
N ASN A 252 -16.71 -7.92 11.59
CA ASN A 252 -16.85 -8.89 12.69
C ASN A 252 -18.30 -9.38 12.93
N LYS A 253 -19.31 -8.75 12.29
CA LYS A 253 -20.71 -9.17 12.34
C LYS A 253 -21.18 -9.86 11.07
N ILE A 254 -20.32 -10.00 10.05
CA ILE A 254 -20.65 -10.71 8.81
C ILE A 254 -20.34 -12.19 9.03
N PRO A 255 -21.36 -13.07 9.11
CA PRO A 255 -21.18 -14.43 9.62
C PRO A 255 -20.28 -15.30 8.74
N ASP A 256 -20.23 -15.07 7.42
CA ASP A 256 -19.42 -15.82 6.46
C ASP A 256 -17.99 -15.31 6.31
N ILE A 257 -17.65 -14.13 6.86
CA ILE A 257 -16.26 -13.64 6.85
C ILE A 257 -15.50 -14.24 8.03
N ILE A 258 -14.36 -14.86 7.73
CA ILE A 258 -13.41 -15.43 8.67
C ILE A 258 -12.87 -14.35 9.63
N ALA A 259 -12.72 -14.67 10.90
CA ALA A 259 -12.18 -13.73 11.89
C ALA A 259 -10.63 -13.67 11.81
N ILE A 260 -10.05 -12.58 12.30
CA ILE A 260 -8.58 -12.38 12.29
C ILE A 260 -7.81 -13.40 13.14
N ASP A 261 -8.49 -14.10 14.04
CA ASP A 261 -7.98 -15.12 14.97
C ASP A 261 -8.46 -16.54 14.66
N ASP A 262 -9.03 -16.75 13.47
CA ASP A 262 -9.51 -18.06 13.02
C ASP A 262 -8.37 -19.08 12.84
N GLU A 263 -8.68 -20.35 13.11
CA GLU A 263 -7.74 -21.48 13.00
C GLU A 263 -7.18 -21.65 11.59
N ILE A 264 -7.91 -21.21 10.55
CA ILE A 264 -7.39 -21.21 9.20
C ILE A 264 -6.04 -20.51 9.15
N TYR A 265 -5.79 -19.49 10.00
CA TYR A 265 -4.57 -18.69 10.11
C TYR A 265 -3.47 -19.28 11.02
N SER A 266 -3.70 -20.42 11.66
CA SER A 266 -2.84 -20.96 12.73
C SER A 266 -1.85 -22.06 12.30
N ASN A 267 -1.94 -22.61 11.09
CA ASN A 267 -1.01 -23.67 10.61
C ASN A 267 0.45 -23.20 10.43
N ASP A 268 1.31 -23.49 11.40
CA ASP A 268 2.75 -23.14 11.46
C ASP A 268 3.65 -24.01 10.56
N ASP A 269 3.15 -25.11 10.02
CA ASP A 269 3.95 -26.09 9.27
C ASP A 269 4.01 -25.83 7.75
N ASP A 270 3.34 -24.77 7.25
CA ASP A 270 3.33 -24.42 5.82
C ASP A 270 4.65 -23.74 5.39
N PRO A 271 5.46 -24.35 4.50
CA PRO A 271 6.73 -23.77 4.04
C PRO A 271 6.56 -22.53 3.15
N GLU A 272 5.37 -22.29 2.61
CA GLU A 272 5.06 -21.16 1.72
C GLU A 272 4.54 -19.94 2.50
N ARG A 273 4.62 -20.00 3.84
CA ARG A 273 4.14 -19.00 4.78
C ARG A 273 5.13 -17.82 4.92
N TRP A 274 4.60 -16.60 5.03
CA TRP A 274 5.39 -15.37 5.18
C TRP A 274 5.13 -14.68 6.52
N ASP A 275 6.06 -13.88 7.06
CA ASP A 275 5.78 -13.04 8.24
C ASP A 275 5.58 -11.60 7.77
N VAL A 276 4.46 -10.99 8.13
CA VAL A 276 4.05 -9.71 7.54
C VAL A 276 3.75 -8.70 8.62
N GLN A 277 4.19 -7.47 8.38
CA GLN A 277 3.88 -6.36 9.25
C GLN A 277 3.48 -5.14 8.43
N ILE A 278 2.30 -4.59 8.71
CA ILE A 278 1.83 -3.37 8.06
C ILE A 278 2.46 -2.15 8.72
N PHE A 279 3.03 -1.28 7.88
CA PHE A 279 3.57 0.03 8.24
C PHE A 279 2.80 1.14 7.54
N ARG A 280 2.84 2.35 8.10
CA ARG A 280 2.26 3.55 7.47
C ARG A 280 3.01 4.83 7.82
N SER A 281 2.89 5.81 6.95
CA SER A 281 3.20 7.22 7.22
C SER A 281 1.90 7.99 7.22
N ILE A 282 1.41 8.39 8.40
CA ILE A 282 0.12 9.05 8.54
C ILE A 282 0.05 9.87 9.83
N ASP A 283 -0.77 10.92 9.85
CA ASP A 283 -0.95 11.78 11.02
C ASP A 283 -2.38 11.76 11.58
N SER A 284 -2.58 12.34 12.77
CA SER A 284 -3.89 12.52 13.41
C SER A 284 -4.86 13.36 12.58
N ASN A 285 -4.37 14.11 11.59
CA ASN A 285 -5.19 14.84 10.62
C ASN A 285 -5.76 13.98 9.50
N SER A 286 -5.24 12.77 9.32
CA SER A 286 -5.61 11.88 8.23
C SER A 286 -6.41 10.67 8.70
N VAL A 287 -6.38 10.35 10.00
CA VAL A 287 -7.10 9.22 10.61
C VAL A 287 -7.93 9.61 11.82
N LYS A 288 -8.97 8.81 12.09
CA LYS A 288 -9.67 8.78 13.37
C LYS A 288 -9.19 7.55 14.13
N GLY A 289 -8.99 7.66 15.45
CA GLY A 289 -8.62 6.51 16.29
C GLY A 289 -7.23 6.62 16.94
N PHE A 290 -6.44 7.63 16.56
CA PHE A 290 -5.23 7.97 17.31
C PHE A 290 -5.58 8.33 18.76
N PRO A 291 -4.78 7.85 19.73
CA PRO A 291 -5.03 8.10 21.14
C PRO A 291 -4.92 9.59 21.46
N LYS A 292 -5.66 10.04 22.48
CA LYS A 292 -5.54 11.40 23.00
C LYS A 292 -4.52 11.52 24.13
N ASP A 293 -4.29 10.43 24.88
CA ASP A 293 -3.27 10.37 25.93
C ASP A 293 -1.89 10.19 25.28
N PRO A 294 -0.93 11.11 25.50
CA PRO A 294 0.45 10.96 25.03
C PRO A 294 1.11 9.64 25.43
N ARG A 295 0.79 9.08 26.60
CA ARG A 295 1.36 7.79 27.05
C ARG A 295 0.91 6.63 26.18
N GLU A 296 -0.36 6.64 25.76
CA GLU A 296 -0.89 5.66 24.82
C GLU A 296 -0.35 5.89 23.40
N ALA A 297 -0.07 7.15 23.03
CA ALA A 297 0.61 7.46 21.77
C ALA A 297 2.01 6.85 21.72
N THR A 298 2.81 7.04 22.78
CA THR A 298 4.16 6.47 22.90
C THR A 298 4.15 4.94 22.89
N SER A 299 3.20 4.30 23.58
CA SER A 299 3.11 2.82 23.56
C SER A 299 2.75 2.23 22.19
N LYS A 300 2.20 3.06 21.29
CA LYS A 300 1.92 2.74 19.88
C LYS A 300 3.00 3.25 18.91
N ASN A 301 4.14 3.73 19.42
CA ASN A 301 5.23 4.36 18.67
C ASN A 301 4.78 5.52 17.76
N LEU A 302 3.75 6.25 18.19
CA LEU A 302 3.40 7.52 17.59
C LEU A 302 4.31 8.61 18.15
N VAL A 303 4.82 9.48 17.29
CA VAL A 303 5.58 10.67 17.69
C VAL A 303 4.67 11.89 17.67
N CYS A 304 4.97 12.89 18.51
CA CYS A 304 4.28 14.17 18.47
C CYS A 304 5.11 15.20 17.70
N GLY A 305 4.51 15.87 16.73
CA GLY A 305 5.12 16.98 16.00
C GLY A 305 4.08 18.05 15.68
N LYS A 306 4.38 19.32 15.99
CA LYS A 306 3.48 20.48 15.74
C LYS A 306 2.03 20.25 16.21
N ASN A 307 1.83 19.69 17.40
CA ASN A 307 0.54 19.32 18.00
C ASN A 307 -0.25 18.22 17.28
N GLU A 308 0.39 17.46 16.38
CA GLU A 308 -0.18 16.31 15.72
C GLU A 308 0.58 15.04 16.11
N LEU A 309 -0.15 13.93 16.24
CA LEU A 309 0.43 12.61 16.38
C LEU A 309 0.74 12.05 14.99
N ILE A 310 1.91 11.47 14.83
CA ILE A 310 2.44 11.00 13.56
C ILE A 310 2.89 9.55 13.73
N ASP A 311 2.38 8.66 12.88
CA ASP A 311 2.92 7.33 12.66
C ASP A 311 4.01 7.43 11.58
N MET A 312 5.23 7.07 11.94
CA MET A 312 6.39 7.03 11.05
C MET A 312 6.93 5.61 10.91
N SER A 313 6.08 4.59 11.09
CA SER A 313 6.49 3.19 11.10
C SER A 313 7.12 2.72 9.79
N VAL A 314 6.81 3.36 8.64
CA VAL A 314 7.56 3.12 7.39
C VAL A 314 9.01 3.56 7.53
N HIS A 315 9.28 4.75 8.08
CA HIS A 315 10.65 5.19 8.31
C HIS A 315 11.37 4.27 9.29
N THR A 316 10.72 3.93 10.41
CA THR A 316 11.28 3.02 11.42
C THR A 316 11.58 1.63 10.83
N SER A 317 10.72 1.10 9.96
CA SER A 317 10.95 -0.21 9.33
C SER A 317 12.12 -0.18 8.37
N TYR A 318 12.27 0.86 7.55
CA TYR A 318 13.46 1.05 6.71
C TYR A 318 14.74 1.06 7.53
N VAL A 319 14.79 1.85 8.61
CA VAL A 319 15.98 1.94 9.47
C VAL A 319 16.31 0.59 10.08
N ASN A 320 15.31 -0.16 10.56
CA ASN A 320 15.53 -1.49 11.13
C ASN A 320 15.99 -2.51 10.08
N ALA A 321 15.38 -2.51 8.89
CA ALA A 321 15.80 -3.40 7.80
C ALA A 321 17.24 -3.13 7.35
N ILE A 322 17.61 -1.85 7.18
CA ILE A 322 18.98 -1.45 6.81
C ILE A 322 19.98 -1.85 7.89
N ARG A 323 19.67 -1.60 9.17
CA ARG A 323 20.55 -1.98 10.30
C ARG A 323 20.68 -3.49 10.48
N GLY A 324 19.63 -4.26 10.14
CA GLY A 324 19.61 -5.71 10.24
C GLY A 324 20.32 -6.43 9.09
N ALA A 325 20.54 -5.76 7.96
CA ALA A 325 21.12 -6.37 6.76
C ALA A 325 22.56 -6.88 6.98
N GLN A 326 22.81 -8.14 6.64
CA GLN A 326 24.12 -8.81 6.84
C GLN A 326 24.94 -8.96 5.56
N HIS A 327 24.33 -8.79 4.38
CA HIS A 327 24.98 -9.11 3.09
C HIS A 327 24.89 -7.98 2.07
N PHE A 328 23.69 -7.68 1.59
CA PHE A 328 23.46 -6.58 0.65
C PHE A 328 22.05 -6.00 0.88
N ILE A 329 21.85 -4.80 0.38
CA ILE A 329 20.54 -4.13 0.33
C ILE A 329 20.28 -3.78 -1.14
N TYR A 330 19.09 -4.08 -1.62
CA TYR A 330 18.62 -3.70 -2.94
C TYR A 330 17.45 -2.73 -2.80
N ILE A 331 17.53 -1.56 -3.44
CA ILE A 331 16.53 -0.51 -3.32
C ILE A 331 16.05 -0.12 -4.72
N GLU A 332 14.75 -0.24 -4.93
CA GLU A 332 14.01 0.21 -6.10
C GLU A 332 13.05 1.32 -5.67
N ASN A 333 13.37 2.59 -5.91
CA ASN A 333 12.56 3.74 -5.44
C ASN A 333 12.61 4.91 -6.45
N GLN A 334 11.48 5.61 -6.61
CA GLN A 334 11.27 6.78 -7.44
C GLN A 334 12.10 7.96 -6.94
N TYR A 335 12.29 8.04 -5.61
CA TYR A 335 13.08 9.08 -4.98
C TYR A 335 14.17 8.45 -4.10
N PHE A 336 15.37 9.02 -4.18
CA PHE A 336 16.49 8.65 -3.32
C PHE A 336 17.20 9.92 -2.82
N LEU A 337 16.55 10.59 -1.87
CA LEU A 337 17.04 11.81 -1.22
C LEU A 337 16.68 11.77 0.26
N GLY A 338 17.54 12.31 1.11
CA GLY A 338 17.35 12.31 2.56
C GLY A 338 18.62 12.68 3.32
N SER A 339 18.56 12.60 4.65
CA SER A 339 19.68 12.87 5.55
C SER A 339 20.35 14.25 5.35
N SER A 340 19.55 15.30 5.11
CA SER A 340 20.05 16.66 4.77
C SER A 340 20.89 17.30 5.87
N PHE A 341 20.69 16.90 7.13
CA PHE A 341 21.53 17.33 8.25
C PHE A 341 23.03 16.99 8.06
N ASN A 342 23.36 16.07 7.16
CA ASN A 342 24.73 15.63 6.87
C ASN A 342 25.23 16.02 5.46
N TRP A 343 24.56 16.95 4.77
CA TRP A 343 25.06 17.48 3.49
C TRP A 343 26.26 18.42 3.71
N ASP A 344 27.14 18.57 2.71
CA ASP A 344 28.37 19.39 2.83
C ASP A 344 28.07 20.87 3.11
N SER A 345 26.94 21.36 2.60
CA SER A 345 26.41 22.70 2.82
C SER A 345 24.89 22.62 3.02
N HIS A 346 24.29 23.71 3.49
CA HIS A 346 22.85 23.78 3.77
C HIS A 346 22.37 22.75 4.82
N ARG A 347 23.20 22.41 5.81
CA ARG A 347 22.80 21.48 6.90
C ARG A 347 21.58 21.95 7.70
N ASP A 348 21.35 23.27 7.69
CA ASP A 348 20.24 23.94 8.37
C ASP A 348 18.96 24.02 7.54
N VAL A 349 18.88 23.40 6.35
CA VAL A 349 17.59 23.26 5.64
C VAL A 349 16.70 22.26 6.37
N GLY A 350 16.07 22.77 7.44
CA GLY A 350 14.86 22.28 8.10
C GLY A 350 14.88 20.84 8.58
N GLU A 351 15.05 20.63 9.89
CA GLU A 351 14.59 19.52 10.77
C GLU A 351 14.43 18.06 10.24
N HIS A 352 14.92 17.72 9.06
CA HIS A 352 14.87 16.38 8.50
C HIS A 352 16.02 15.56 9.06
N LYS A 353 16.01 15.37 10.39
CA LYS A 353 16.86 14.43 11.15
C LYS A 353 16.58 12.96 10.82
N ASN A 354 15.83 12.68 9.74
CA ASN A 354 15.49 11.34 9.31
C ASN A 354 16.73 10.67 8.72
N LEU A 355 17.47 9.99 9.58
CA LEU A 355 18.57 9.10 9.27
C LEU A 355 18.03 7.92 8.46
N LEU A 356 18.38 7.81 7.18
CA LEU A 356 18.34 6.47 6.56
C LEU A 356 19.54 5.64 7.03
N VAL A 357 20.69 6.27 7.33
CA VAL A 357 21.88 5.60 7.86
C VAL A 357 22.77 6.57 8.68
N PRO A 358 23.14 6.28 9.94
CA PRO A 358 24.23 6.97 10.63
C PRO A 358 25.58 6.72 9.93
N HIS A 359 26.43 7.75 9.84
CA HIS A 359 27.73 7.73 9.17
C HIS A 359 28.65 6.57 9.62
N ASP A 360 28.52 6.10 10.87
CA ASP A 360 29.39 5.07 11.43
C ASP A 360 29.18 3.66 10.85
N HIS A 361 28.11 3.44 10.06
CA HIS A 361 27.82 2.16 9.42
C HIS A 361 28.06 2.13 7.90
N LEU A 362 28.40 3.26 7.28
CA LEU A 362 28.67 3.35 5.83
C LEU A 362 30.17 3.29 5.52
N LYS A 363 30.86 2.27 6.03
CA LYS A 363 32.18 1.85 5.49
C LYS A 363 32.04 0.68 4.51
N PHE A 364 31.12 0.80 3.54
CA PHE A 364 30.98 -0.20 2.47
C PHE A 364 31.70 0.29 1.20
N PRO A 365 32.88 -0.25 0.84
CA PRO A 365 33.67 0.20 -0.31
C PRO A 365 33.09 -0.17 -1.69
N LYS A 366 31.81 -0.53 -1.80
CA LYS A 366 31.18 -0.99 -3.05
C LYS A 366 29.70 -0.57 -3.16
N PHE A 367 29.42 0.73 -3.25
CA PHE A 367 28.11 1.21 -3.70
C PHE A 367 28.09 1.30 -5.23
N ARG A 368 27.14 0.61 -5.89
CA ARG A 368 26.79 0.83 -7.29
C ARG A 368 25.35 1.33 -7.34
N THR A 369 25.13 2.48 -7.99
CA THR A 369 23.79 3.06 -8.18
C THR A 369 23.39 2.86 -9.64
N VAL A 370 22.21 2.30 -9.89
CA VAL A 370 21.56 2.34 -11.20
C VAL A 370 20.30 3.18 -11.04
N LYS A 371 20.18 4.27 -11.82
CA LYS A 371 19.00 5.15 -11.76
C LYS A 371 17.90 4.59 -12.64
N TYR A 372 16.75 4.31 -12.04
CA TYR A 372 15.48 4.11 -12.73
C TYR A 372 14.48 5.15 -12.20
N SER A 373 13.77 5.82 -13.09
CA SER A 373 12.64 6.68 -12.73
C SER A 373 11.39 5.80 -12.63
N THR A 374 10.56 6.05 -11.61
CA THR A 374 9.34 5.30 -11.20
C THR A 374 9.62 4.05 -10.38
N LEU A 375 9.17 4.06 -9.12
CA LEU A 375 8.96 2.92 -8.20
C LEU A 375 8.56 3.44 -6.81
N GLN A 376 7.52 2.90 -6.17
CA GLN A 376 7.37 3.06 -4.72
C GLN A 376 7.59 1.71 -4.04
N VAL A 377 8.53 1.72 -3.10
CA VAL A 377 9.10 0.53 -2.46
C VAL A 377 8.07 -0.26 -1.66
N LEU A 378 8.12 -1.57 -1.88
CA LEU A 378 7.89 -2.60 -0.88
C LEU A 378 9.25 -3.16 -0.45
N ILE A 379 9.58 -3.16 0.85
CA ILE A 379 10.76 -3.89 1.36
C ILE A 379 10.26 -5.25 1.82
N ILE A 380 10.87 -6.32 1.28
CA ILE A 380 10.76 -7.70 1.78
C ILE A 380 11.80 -7.89 2.89
#